data_AF-A0A3S1BTW6-F1
#
_entry.id   AF-A0A3S1BTW6-F1
#
_cell.length_a   1.000
_cell.length_b   1.000
_cell.length_c   1.000
_cell.angle_alpha   90.00
_cell.angle_beta   90.00
_cell.angle_gamma   90.00
#
_symmetry.space_group_name_H-M   'P 1'
#
loop_
_entity.id
_entity.type
_entity.pdbx_description
1 polymer ?
#
loop_
_entity_poly.entity_id
_entity_poly.type
_entity_poly.pdbx_seq_one_letter_code
_entity_poly.pdbx_strand_id
1 'polypeptide(L)'
;MNTETLSGTSAIHKKIKNQLIIVRRWNEMLHKRISLFNHKIIMNELITETEKERLIESILCRCKYQNNKIIYWREKDKYLYPHFLLPTYEESRVERSKKIRLITGELPRTFLLSHNAYELETLRFLAMWKLDDSDILKFLRCTEERLVHSCFDSFCVDGECVGLSLVLLRFWNTYKPQDIETINSMLMKLIDHTLNNTSKIPSFYLWLTLSELADKSELANEIILKFSQDLYKLFQKGWIVNPNNADRYNPIRKYIIKNALSKLPKFNYLKDAEVIISNDGRCYGRFNT
;
A
#
# COMPACT_ATOMS: atom_id res chain seq x y z
N MET A 1 -51.31 -10.83 38.66
CA MET A 1 -50.16 -11.56 38.08
C MET A 1 -50.02 -11.19 36.62
N ASN A 2 -48.78 -11.15 36.14
CA ASN A 2 -48.30 -10.90 34.77
C ASN A 2 -48.00 -9.43 34.41
N THR A 3 -46.88 -8.95 34.94
CA THR A 3 -46.10 -7.84 34.38
C THR A 3 -44.64 -8.26 34.20
N GLU A 4 -44.36 -9.16 33.26
CA GLU A 4 -42.98 -9.45 32.82
C GLU A 4 -43.00 -9.83 31.33
N THR A 5 -42.70 -8.88 30.43
CA THR A 5 -42.22 -9.19 29.06
C THR A 5 -41.61 -7.98 28.31
N LEU A 6 -41.28 -6.86 28.96
CA LEU A 6 -40.77 -5.65 28.26
C LEU A 6 -39.31 -5.27 28.55
N SER A 7 -38.55 -6.06 29.31
CA SER A 7 -37.15 -5.72 29.64
C SER A 7 -36.09 -6.28 28.65
N GLY A 8 -36.44 -7.26 27.81
CA GLY A 8 -35.48 -7.95 26.94
C GLY A 8 -35.08 -7.22 25.65
N THR A 9 -36.03 -6.52 25.00
CA THR A 9 -35.80 -5.85 23.70
C THR A 9 -34.96 -4.57 23.81
N SER A 10 -35.06 -3.87 24.93
CA SER A 10 -34.28 -2.66 25.24
C SER A 10 -32.79 -2.97 25.45
N ALA A 11 -32.47 -4.06 26.15
CA ALA A 11 -31.09 -4.48 26.38
C ALA A 11 -30.39 -4.95 25.09
N ILE A 12 -31.10 -5.67 24.22
CA ILE A 12 -30.56 -6.12 22.92
C ILE A 12 -30.34 -4.93 21.97
N HIS A 13 -31.27 -3.98 21.89
CA HIS A 13 -31.09 -2.76 21.10
C HIS A 13 -29.94 -1.90 21.61
N LYS A 14 -29.75 -1.79 22.93
CA LYS A 14 -28.64 -1.03 23.54
C LYS A 14 -27.29 -1.72 23.31
N LYS A 15 -27.25 -3.06 23.30
CA LYS A 15 -26.06 -3.87 22.99
C LYS A 15 -25.66 -3.77 21.51
N ILE A 16 -26.63 -3.78 20.60
CA ILE A 16 -26.42 -3.58 19.15
C ILE A 16 -25.99 -2.14 18.85
N LYS A 17 -26.62 -1.13 19.48
CA LYS A 17 -26.18 0.28 19.34
C LYS A 17 -24.77 0.49 19.87
N ASN A 18 -24.41 -0.12 21.01
CA ASN A 18 -23.06 -0.03 21.56
C ASN A 18 -22.04 -0.78 20.70
N GLN A 19 -22.38 -1.95 20.11
CA GLN A 19 -21.52 -2.60 19.11
C GLN A 19 -21.36 -1.75 17.85
N LEU A 20 -22.42 -1.11 17.34
CA LEU A 20 -22.34 -0.18 16.20
C LEU A 20 -21.56 1.10 16.50
N ILE A 21 -21.61 1.61 17.74
CA ILE A 21 -20.83 2.77 18.19
C ILE A 21 -19.36 2.40 18.40
N ILE A 22 -19.07 1.21 18.94
CA ILE A 22 -17.71 0.66 19.03
C ILE A 22 -17.15 0.43 17.62
N VAL A 23 -17.91 -0.18 16.70
CA VAL A 23 -17.53 -0.32 15.28
C VAL A 23 -17.38 1.05 14.59
N ARG A 24 -18.17 2.06 14.93
CA ARG A 24 -18.02 3.43 14.38
C ARG A 24 -16.84 4.21 14.96
N ARG A 25 -16.45 3.98 16.22
CA ARG A 25 -15.28 4.61 16.86
C ARG A 25 -13.96 3.90 16.52
N TRP A 26 -14.01 2.61 16.20
CA TRP A 26 -12.86 1.79 15.77
C TRP A 26 -12.62 1.86 14.26
N ASN A 27 -13.58 2.41 13.50
CA ASN A 27 -13.41 2.90 12.14
C ASN A 27 -12.66 4.25 12.11
N GLU A 28 -11.48 4.30 12.74
CA GLU A 28 -10.42 5.09 12.11
C GLU A 28 -10.27 4.52 10.70
N MET A 29 -10.69 5.31 9.71
CA MET A 29 -10.72 4.97 8.28
C MET A 29 -9.57 4.04 7.92
N LEU A 30 -9.88 2.78 7.61
CA LEU A 30 -8.90 1.71 7.43
C LEU A 30 -7.80 2.17 6.49
N HIS A 31 -8.15 2.87 5.40
CA HIS A 31 -7.19 3.53 4.51
C HIS A 31 -6.08 4.33 5.22
N LYS A 32 -6.42 5.20 6.17
CA LYS A 32 -5.42 6.00 6.91
C LYS A 32 -4.48 5.11 7.70
N ARG A 33 -5.01 4.04 8.32
CA ARG A 33 -4.21 3.07 9.07
C ARG A 33 -3.30 2.29 8.12
N ILE A 34 -3.80 1.85 6.97
CA ILE A 34 -3.00 1.20 5.91
C ILE A 34 -1.85 2.10 5.44
N SER A 35 -2.12 3.39 5.18
CA SER A 35 -1.07 4.34 4.81
C SER A 35 -0.07 4.55 5.94
N LEU A 36 -0.55 4.74 7.18
CA LEU A 36 0.30 4.97 8.36
C LEU A 36 1.23 3.79 8.60
N PHE A 37 0.73 2.56 8.58
CA PHE A 37 1.56 1.38 8.81
C PHE A 37 2.54 1.13 7.66
N ASN A 38 2.15 1.41 6.41
CA ASN A 38 3.11 1.40 5.30
C ASN A 38 4.22 2.43 5.52
N HIS A 39 3.87 3.63 6.00
CA HIS A 39 4.85 4.68 6.31
C HIS A 39 5.79 4.24 7.44
N LYS A 40 5.26 3.63 8.51
CA LYS A 40 6.09 3.04 9.58
C LYS A 40 7.09 2.03 9.02
N ILE A 41 6.65 1.10 8.17
CA ILE A 41 7.53 0.11 7.52
C ILE A 41 8.61 0.80 6.69
N ILE A 42 8.23 1.78 5.85
CA ILE A 42 9.17 2.53 5.00
C ILE A 42 10.19 3.29 5.86
N MET A 43 9.79 3.83 7.01
CA MET A 43 10.67 4.56 7.91
C MET A 43 11.47 3.65 8.86
N ASN A 44 11.24 2.33 8.80
CA ASN A 44 11.78 1.35 9.75
C ASN A 44 11.40 1.65 11.21
N GLU A 45 10.19 2.17 11.43
CA GLU A 45 9.64 2.41 12.77
C GLU A 45 9.10 1.13 13.38
N LEU A 46 9.21 1.02 14.72
CA LEU A 46 8.66 -0.10 15.46
C LEU A 46 7.12 -0.15 15.33
N ILE A 47 6.61 -1.32 15.00
CA ILE A 47 5.19 -1.65 15.03
C ILE A 47 5.01 -2.75 16.07
N THR A 48 4.35 -2.42 17.17
CA THR A 48 4.13 -3.35 18.29
C THR A 48 3.19 -4.50 17.92
N GLU A 49 3.30 -5.64 18.59
CA GLU A 49 2.38 -6.78 18.35
C GLU A 49 0.91 -6.39 18.55
N THR A 50 0.61 -5.60 19.57
CA THR A 50 -0.75 -5.08 19.80
C THR A 50 -1.26 -4.20 18.65
N GLU A 51 -0.39 -3.39 18.03
CA GLU A 51 -0.75 -2.61 16.83
C GLU A 51 -1.03 -3.52 15.63
N LYS A 52 -0.21 -4.57 15.44
CA LYS A 52 -0.40 -5.57 14.38
C LYS A 52 -1.73 -6.31 14.54
N GLU A 53 -1.98 -6.86 15.72
CA GLU A 53 -3.22 -7.60 16.04
C GLU A 53 -4.47 -6.75 15.77
N ARG A 54 -4.49 -5.52 16.28
CA ARG A 54 -5.61 -4.59 16.04
C ARG A 54 -5.81 -4.26 14.56
N LEU A 55 -4.73 -4.18 13.77
CA LEU A 55 -4.85 -3.93 12.33
C LEU A 55 -5.41 -5.17 11.62
N ILE A 56 -4.88 -6.36 11.93
CA ILE A 56 -5.32 -7.63 11.37
C ILE A 56 -6.81 -7.87 11.66
N GLU A 57 -7.26 -7.70 12.91
CA GLU A 57 -8.67 -7.84 13.28
C GLU A 57 -9.57 -6.89 12.49
N SER A 58 -9.13 -5.64 12.30
CA SER A 58 -9.88 -4.64 11.55
C SER A 58 -10.00 -5.01 10.06
N ILE A 59 -8.93 -5.53 9.47
CA ILE A 59 -8.92 -5.99 8.08
C ILE A 59 -9.83 -7.21 7.93
N LEU A 60 -9.68 -8.23 8.78
CA LEU A 60 -10.48 -9.46 8.73
C LEU A 60 -11.97 -9.18 8.90
N CYS A 61 -12.33 -8.33 9.86
CA CYS A 61 -13.71 -7.89 10.05
C CYS A 61 -14.27 -7.30 8.75
N ARG A 62 -13.48 -6.49 8.05
CA ARG A 62 -13.92 -5.83 6.82
C ARG A 62 -13.98 -6.76 5.61
N CYS A 63 -13.02 -7.66 5.44
CA CYS A 63 -13.06 -8.71 4.42
C CYS A 63 -14.31 -9.59 4.56
N LYS A 64 -14.75 -9.87 5.80
CA LYS A 64 -15.94 -10.68 6.09
C LYS A 64 -17.27 -9.92 5.90
N TYR A 65 -17.27 -8.58 5.94
CA TYR A 65 -18.50 -7.77 5.98
C TYR A 65 -18.87 -7.07 4.67
N GLN A 66 -17.94 -6.88 3.72
CA GLN A 66 -18.24 -6.14 2.48
C GLN A 66 -19.07 -6.98 1.49
N ASN A 67 -20.40 -6.85 1.56
CA ASN A 67 -21.31 -7.67 0.75
C ASN A 67 -21.83 -6.93 -0.51
N ASN A 68 -22.40 -5.72 -0.42
CA ASN A 68 -23.23 -5.22 -1.53
C ASN A 68 -22.51 -4.43 -2.65
N LYS A 69 -21.50 -3.61 -2.35
CA LYS A 69 -20.81 -2.79 -3.39
C LYS A 69 -19.82 -3.60 -4.23
N ILE A 70 -19.22 -4.62 -3.63
CA ILE A 70 -18.33 -5.54 -4.35
C ILE A 70 -19.14 -6.33 -5.37
N ILE A 71 -20.34 -6.79 -5.02
CA ILE A 71 -21.25 -7.48 -5.94
C ILE A 71 -21.48 -6.64 -7.21
N TYR A 72 -21.78 -5.34 -7.09
CA TYR A 72 -21.97 -4.46 -8.25
C TYR A 72 -20.76 -4.43 -9.22
N TRP A 73 -19.55 -4.23 -8.70
CA TRP A 73 -18.34 -4.20 -9.54
C TRP A 73 -17.96 -5.59 -10.08
N ARG A 74 -18.20 -6.63 -9.27
CA ARG A 74 -18.00 -8.03 -9.64
C ARG A 74 -18.96 -8.47 -10.74
N GLU A 75 -20.18 -7.93 -10.80
CA GLU A 75 -21.11 -8.26 -11.87
C GLU A 75 -20.76 -7.54 -13.18
N LYS A 76 -20.30 -6.29 -13.10
CA LYS A 76 -20.01 -5.45 -14.26
C LYS A 76 -18.70 -5.78 -14.95
N ASP A 77 -17.63 -5.99 -14.18
CA ASP A 77 -16.25 -6.08 -14.67
C ASP A 77 -15.51 -7.24 -13.98
N LYS A 78 -16.12 -8.45 -14.02
CA LYS A 78 -15.90 -9.68 -13.20
C LYS A 78 -14.52 -9.99 -12.62
N TYR A 79 -13.42 -9.48 -13.18
CA TYR A 79 -12.05 -9.79 -12.74
C TYR A 79 -11.17 -8.56 -12.49
N LEU A 80 -11.61 -7.36 -12.88
CA LEU A 80 -10.76 -6.16 -12.85
C LEU A 80 -10.71 -5.50 -11.47
N TYR A 81 -11.79 -5.61 -10.68
CA TYR A 81 -11.91 -4.92 -9.39
C TYR A 81 -11.73 -5.84 -8.17
N PRO A 82 -11.37 -5.29 -7.00
CA PRO A 82 -11.22 -6.03 -5.74
C PRO A 82 -12.39 -6.95 -5.37
N HIS A 83 -12.06 -8.07 -4.73
CA HIS A 83 -13.03 -9.09 -4.26
C HIS A 83 -13.39 -8.94 -2.78
N PHE A 84 -12.52 -8.37 -1.95
CA PHE A 84 -12.68 -8.34 -0.50
C PHE A 84 -12.73 -6.94 0.06
N LEU A 85 -12.03 -5.99 -0.57
CA LEU A 85 -11.81 -4.67 -0.01
C LEU A 85 -11.95 -3.57 -1.04
N LEU A 86 -12.98 -2.76 -0.86
CA LEU A 86 -13.16 -1.47 -1.52
C LEU A 86 -13.07 -0.32 -0.51
N PRO A 87 -12.58 0.85 -0.96
CA PRO A 87 -12.75 2.11 -0.25
C PRO A 87 -14.21 2.39 0.08
N THR A 88 -14.47 2.86 1.30
CA THR A 88 -15.76 3.48 1.66
C THR A 88 -15.87 4.87 1.04
N TYR A 89 -17.10 5.38 0.97
CA TYR A 89 -17.33 6.74 0.48
C TYR A 89 -16.66 7.78 1.40
N GLU A 90 -16.69 7.53 2.70
CA GLU A 90 -16.06 8.34 3.74
C GLU A 90 -14.54 8.39 3.58
N GLU A 91 -13.91 7.24 3.31
CA GLU A 91 -12.46 7.17 3.05
C GLU A 91 -12.05 7.95 1.80
N SER A 92 -12.82 7.83 0.72
CA SER A 92 -12.59 8.61 -0.49
C SER A 92 -12.76 10.12 -0.23
N ARG A 93 -13.79 10.55 0.53
CA ARG A 93 -14.03 11.97 0.84
C ARG A 93 -12.86 12.66 1.55
N VAL A 94 -12.09 11.94 2.37
CA VAL A 94 -10.91 12.51 3.03
C VAL A 94 -9.86 12.96 2.03
N GLU A 95 -9.70 12.23 0.93
CA GLU A 95 -8.79 12.61 -0.15
C GLU A 95 -9.38 13.69 -1.08
N ARG A 96 -10.56 14.23 -0.75
CA ARG A 96 -11.35 15.15 -1.60
C ARG A 96 -11.52 14.62 -3.03
N SER A 97 -11.56 13.30 -3.17
CA SER A 97 -11.51 12.57 -4.42
C SER A 97 -12.37 11.32 -4.31
N LYS A 98 -12.90 10.79 -5.42
CA LYS A 98 -13.55 9.47 -5.38
C LYS A 98 -12.54 8.32 -5.26
N LYS A 99 -11.27 8.60 -5.57
CA LYS A 99 -10.12 7.69 -5.55
C LYS A 99 -9.22 7.98 -4.36
N ILE A 100 -8.59 6.94 -3.87
CA ILE A 100 -7.57 6.95 -2.83
C ILE A 100 -6.17 7.09 -3.46
N ARG A 101 -5.32 7.92 -2.85
CA ARG A 101 -3.90 8.06 -3.22
C ARG A 101 -3.12 6.80 -2.90
N LEU A 102 -2.08 6.53 -3.69
CA LEU A 102 -1.08 5.53 -3.33
C LEU A 102 -0.35 5.96 -2.05
N ILE A 103 0.29 5.03 -1.36
CA ILE A 103 1.04 5.30 -0.13
C ILE A 103 2.16 6.33 -0.31
N THR A 104 2.63 6.52 -1.54
CA THR A 104 3.64 7.51 -1.93
C THR A 104 3.06 8.90 -2.26
N GLY A 105 1.73 9.04 -2.22
CA GLY A 105 1.00 10.30 -2.40
C GLY A 105 0.49 10.58 -3.81
N GLU A 106 0.89 9.80 -4.81
CA GLU A 106 0.38 9.86 -6.17
C GLU A 106 -1.12 9.56 -6.19
N LEU A 107 -1.91 10.37 -6.89
CA LEU A 107 -3.34 10.12 -7.09
C LEU A 107 -3.53 9.32 -8.38
N PRO A 108 -4.05 8.07 -8.33
CA PRO A 108 -4.36 7.29 -9.52
C PRO A 108 -5.29 8.03 -10.49
N ARG A 109 -5.18 7.77 -11.80
CA ARG A 109 -6.08 8.35 -12.81
C ARG A 109 -7.41 7.59 -12.87
N THR A 110 -7.42 6.27 -12.66
CA THR A 110 -8.64 5.46 -12.60
C THR A 110 -8.94 4.86 -11.23
N PHE A 111 -10.16 4.35 -11.11
CA PHE A 111 -10.59 3.52 -9.99
C PHE A 111 -9.93 2.15 -9.99
N LEU A 112 -9.51 1.64 -11.15
CA LEU A 112 -8.89 0.31 -11.26
C LEU A 112 -7.61 0.25 -10.41
N LEU A 113 -6.66 1.16 -10.68
CA LEU A 113 -5.43 1.26 -9.90
C LEU A 113 -5.73 1.62 -8.44
N SER A 114 -6.60 2.60 -8.19
CA SER A 114 -6.89 3.07 -6.83
C SER A 114 -7.48 1.99 -5.93
N HIS A 115 -8.47 1.24 -6.42
CA HIS A 115 -9.15 0.21 -5.64
C HIS A 115 -8.28 -1.03 -5.46
N ASN A 116 -7.57 -1.47 -6.50
CA ASN A 116 -6.65 -2.59 -6.37
C ASN A 116 -5.47 -2.25 -5.46
N ALA A 117 -4.90 -1.04 -5.55
CA ALA A 117 -3.87 -0.59 -4.61
C ALA A 117 -4.36 -0.67 -3.17
N TYR A 118 -5.58 -0.23 -2.90
CA TYR A 118 -6.17 -0.31 -1.57
C TYR A 118 -6.30 -1.76 -1.07
N GLU A 119 -6.85 -2.67 -1.88
CA GLU A 119 -6.99 -4.09 -1.49
C GLU A 119 -5.62 -4.75 -1.28
N LEU A 120 -4.71 -4.63 -2.25
CA LEU A 120 -3.44 -5.34 -2.24
C LEU A 120 -2.53 -4.85 -1.12
N GLU A 121 -2.42 -3.53 -0.90
CA GLU A 121 -1.65 -2.99 0.23
C GLU A 121 -2.25 -3.40 1.58
N THR A 122 -3.56 -3.63 1.63
CA THR A 122 -4.22 -4.13 2.85
C THR A 122 -3.94 -5.61 3.09
N LEU A 123 -4.13 -6.45 2.07
CA LEU A 123 -3.88 -7.88 2.17
C LEU A 123 -2.39 -8.20 2.39
N ARG A 124 -1.49 -7.31 1.95
CA ARG A 124 -0.05 -7.42 2.22
C ARG A 124 0.27 -7.48 3.72
N PHE A 125 -0.46 -6.76 4.57
CA PHE A 125 -0.27 -6.86 6.03
C PHE A 125 -0.71 -8.21 6.59
N LEU A 126 -1.78 -8.80 6.07
CA LEU A 126 -2.20 -10.15 6.45
C LEU A 126 -1.12 -11.17 6.06
N ALA A 127 -0.61 -11.07 4.83
CA ALA A 127 0.48 -11.93 4.35
C ALA A 127 1.77 -11.75 5.17
N MET A 128 2.07 -10.52 5.64
CA MET A 128 3.28 -10.25 6.40
C MET A 128 3.28 -10.83 7.82
N TRP A 129 2.12 -10.91 8.48
CA TRP A 129 2.05 -11.24 9.91
C TRP A 129 1.27 -12.51 10.26
N LYS A 130 0.47 -13.05 9.33
CA LYS A 130 -0.42 -14.21 9.58
C LYS A 130 -0.57 -15.09 8.32
N LEU A 131 0.55 -15.40 7.67
CA LEU A 131 0.56 -16.23 6.45
C LEU A 131 0.18 -17.71 6.71
N ASP A 132 0.23 -18.14 7.96
CA ASP A 132 -0.12 -19.48 8.45
C ASP A 132 -1.62 -19.68 8.69
N ASP A 133 -2.40 -18.60 8.74
CA ASP A 133 -3.85 -18.65 8.93
C ASP A 133 -4.57 -19.06 7.63
N SER A 134 -5.43 -20.09 7.72
CA SER A 134 -6.10 -20.68 6.56
C SER A 134 -7.17 -19.78 5.93
N ASP A 135 -7.87 -18.95 6.72
CA ASP A 135 -8.82 -17.96 6.23
C ASP A 135 -8.06 -16.87 5.45
N ILE A 136 -6.91 -16.45 5.96
CA ILE A 136 -6.05 -15.45 5.32
C ILE A 136 -5.49 -15.98 4.00
N LEU A 137 -4.93 -17.20 4.00
CA LEU A 137 -4.44 -17.84 2.78
C LEU A 137 -5.51 -17.93 1.70
N LYS A 138 -6.78 -18.16 2.07
CA LYS A 138 -7.89 -18.15 1.13
C LYS A 138 -8.09 -16.78 0.50
N PHE A 139 -8.06 -15.69 1.27
CA PHE A 139 -8.15 -14.33 0.72
C PHE A 139 -7.01 -14.05 -0.26
N LEU A 140 -5.78 -14.40 0.12
CA LEU A 140 -4.59 -14.15 -0.69
C LEU A 140 -4.63 -14.92 -2.02
N ARG A 141 -4.97 -16.23 -1.99
CA ARG A 141 -5.13 -17.07 -3.19
C ARG A 141 -6.22 -16.57 -4.11
N CYS A 142 -7.42 -16.28 -3.58
CA CYS A 142 -8.53 -15.78 -4.40
C CYS A 142 -8.21 -14.42 -5.05
N THR A 143 -7.45 -13.56 -4.37
CA THR A 143 -6.99 -12.29 -4.94
C THR A 143 -5.94 -12.50 -6.02
N GLU A 144 -4.99 -13.42 -5.82
CA GLU A 144 -4.00 -13.78 -6.83
C GLU A 144 -4.64 -14.38 -8.08
N GLU A 145 -5.51 -15.38 -7.94
CA GLU A 145 -6.23 -16.00 -9.05
C GLU A 145 -6.98 -14.97 -9.89
N ARG A 146 -7.60 -13.98 -9.24
CA ARG A 146 -8.25 -12.85 -9.93
C ARG A 146 -7.25 -12.02 -10.76
N LEU A 147 -6.07 -11.75 -10.21
CA LEU A 147 -5.07 -10.89 -10.84
C LEU A 147 -4.36 -11.58 -11.99
N VAL A 148 -4.22 -12.91 -11.98
CA VAL A 148 -3.68 -13.67 -13.13
C VAL A 148 -4.48 -13.42 -14.42
N HIS A 149 -5.77 -13.09 -14.30
CA HIS A 149 -6.64 -12.78 -15.44
C HIS A 149 -6.65 -11.30 -15.86
N SER A 150 -5.82 -10.45 -15.23
CA SER A 150 -5.74 -9.01 -15.55
C SER A 150 -4.68 -8.72 -16.62
N CYS A 151 -4.76 -7.56 -17.29
CA CYS A 151 -3.91 -7.15 -18.43
C CYS A 151 -2.44 -6.84 -18.04
N PHE A 152 -1.74 -7.80 -17.43
CA PHE A 152 -0.34 -7.65 -17.00
C PHE A 152 0.69 -8.11 -18.05
N ASP A 153 0.23 -8.80 -19.10
CA ASP A 153 1.08 -9.22 -20.22
C ASP A 153 1.14 -8.20 -21.37
N SER A 154 0.22 -7.23 -21.40
CA SER A 154 0.23 -6.12 -22.36
C SER A 154 -0.12 -4.82 -21.64
N PHE A 155 0.91 -4.03 -21.32
CA PHE A 155 0.70 -2.74 -20.67
C PHE A 155 -0.08 -1.80 -21.60
N CYS A 156 -1.21 -1.31 -21.11
CA CYS A 156 -2.02 -0.36 -21.86
C CYS A 156 -1.29 0.98 -22.03
N VAL A 157 -1.63 1.69 -23.11
CA VAL A 157 -1.07 3.01 -23.47
C VAL A 157 -1.30 4.05 -22.36
N ASP A 158 -2.38 3.89 -21.57
CA ASP A 158 -2.72 4.80 -20.48
C ASP A 158 -1.78 4.69 -19.26
N GLY A 159 -0.91 3.67 -19.22
CA GLY A 159 0.17 3.52 -18.24
C GLY A 159 -0.27 3.08 -16.84
N GLU A 160 -1.55 2.80 -16.61
CA GLU A 160 -2.03 2.39 -15.29
C GLU A 160 -1.89 0.91 -14.99
N CYS A 161 -1.81 0.06 -16.03
CA CYS A 161 -1.36 -1.31 -15.86
C CYS A 161 0.04 -1.33 -15.22
N VAL A 162 0.94 -0.41 -15.58
CA VAL A 162 2.27 -0.28 -14.95
C VAL A 162 2.13 -0.01 -13.46
N GLY A 163 1.32 0.97 -13.07
CA GLY A 163 1.07 1.30 -11.67
C GLY A 163 0.51 0.10 -10.89
N LEU A 164 -0.46 -0.60 -11.46
CA LEU A 164 -1.08 -1.77 -10.83
C LEU A 164 -0.11 -2.93 -10.69
N SER A 165 0.72 -3.16 -11.71
CA SER A 165 1.76 -4.17 -11.67
C SER A 165 2.82 -3.90 -10.60
N LEU A 166 3.16 -2.63 -10.33
CA LEU A 166 4.04 -2.30 -9.21
C LEU A 166 3.40 -2.66 -7.86
N VAL A 167 2.11 -2.38 -7.68
CA VAL A 167 1.38 -2.83 -6.47
C VAL A 167 1.41 -4.36 -6.37
N LEU A 168 1.14 -5.06 -7.48
CA LEU A 168 1.13 -6.52 -7.52
C LEU A 168 2.51 -7.11 -7.18
N LEU A 169 3.60 -6.55 -7.70
CA LEU A 169 4.96 -6.97 -7.33
C LEU A 169 5.22 -6.86 -5.83
N ARG A 170 4.80 -5.77 -5.19
CA ARG A 170 4.94 -5.60 -3.74
C ARG A 170 4.11 -6.62 -2.96
N PHE A 171 2.90 -6.91 -3.45
CA PHE A 171 2.05 -7.96 -2.89
C PHE A 171 2.70 -9.34 -3.00
N TRP A 172 3.15 -9.75 -4.19
CA TRP A 172 3.83 -11.03 -4.41
C TRP A 172 5.14 -11.16 -3.64
N ASN A 173 5.96 -10.10 -3.55
CA ASN A 173 7.18 -10.11 -2.74
C ASN A 173 6.90 -10.41 -1.26
N THR A 174 5.69 -10.13 -0.77
CA THR A 174 5.28 -10.43 0.61
C THR A 174 4.59 -11.80 0.72
N TYR A 175 3.66 -12.11 -0.18
CA TYR A 175 2.82 -13.31 -0.13
C TYR A 175 3.53 -14.57 -0.65
N LYS A 176 4.31 -14.44 -1.73
CA LYS A 176 5.06 -15.54 -2.37
C LYS A 176 6.48 -15.10 -2.72
N PRO A 177 7.30 -14.72 -1.73
CA PRO A 177 8.67 -14.26 -1.96
C PRO A 177 9.57 -15.27 -2.68
N GLN A 178 9.23 -16.56 -2.61
CA GLN A 178 9.96 -17.66 -3.25
C GLN A 178 9.76 -17.73 -4.78
N ASP A 179 8.70 -17.10 -5.31
CA ASP A 179 8.40 -17.09 -6.75
C ASP A 179 9.16 -15.96 -7.46
N ILE A 180 10.49 -15.96 -7.26
CA ILE A 180 11.37 -14.87 -7.70
C ILE A 180 11.46 -14.80 -9.24
N GLU A 181 11.29 -15.93 -9.93
CA GLU A 181 11.30 -16.00 -11.39
C GLU A 181 10.11 -15.23 -11.99
N THR A 182 8.91 -15.45 -11.46
CA THR A 182 7.70 -14.72 -11.89
C THR A 182 7.81 -13.23 -11.58
N ILE A 183 8.30 -12.89 -10.37
CA ILE A 183 8.56 -11.51 -9.95
C ILE A 183 9.55 -10.83 -10.91
N ASN A 184 10.69 -11.46 -11.22
CA ASN A 184 11.71 -10.92 -12.11
C ASN A 184 11.19 -10.80 -13.55
N SER A 185 10.44 -11.79 -14.04
CA SER A 185 9.82 -11.75 -15.37
C SER A 185 8.88 -10.55 -15.53
N MET A 186 7.99 -10.33 -14.56
CA MET A 186 7.10 -9.17 -14.56
C MET A 186 7.89 -7.85 -14.42
N LEU A 187 8.90 -7.82 -13.57
CA LEU A 187 9.76 -6.67 -13.37
C LEU A 187 10.50 -6.28 -14.66
N MET A 188 11.08 -7.23 -15.40
CA MET A 188 11.73 -6.97 -16.70
C MET A 188 10.78 -6.30 -17.67
N LYS A 189 9.58 -6.87 -17.88
CA LYS A 189 8.56 -6.30 -18.76
C LYS A 189 8.21 -4.86 -18.36
N LEU A 190 8.08 -4.59 -17.05
CA LEU A 190 7.78 -3.26 -16.54
C LEU A 190 8.91 -2.26 -16.81
N ILE A 191 10.15 -2.67 -16.61
CA ILE A 191 11.32 -1.83 -16.82
C ILE A 191 11.46 -1.48 -18.29
N ASP A 192 11.34 -2.47 -19.17
CA ASP A 192 11.40 -2.27 -20.61
C ASP A 192 10.34 -1.28 -21.07
N HIS A 193 9.14 -1.37 -20.50
CA HIS A 193 8.08 -0.42 -20.80
C HIS A 193 8.33 0.98 -20.21
N THR A 194 8.78 1.06 -18.95
CA THR A 194 8.85 2.33 -18.20
C THR A 194 10.09 3.15 -18.55
N LEU A 195 11.25 2.48 -18.64
CA LEU A 195 12.54 3.15 -18.86
C LEU A 195 12.83 3.44 -20.33
N ASN A 196 12.32 2.64 -21.27
CA ASN A 196 12.57 2.88 -22.69
C ASN A 196 11.58 3.89 -23.31
N ASN A 197 10.39 4.06 -22.73
CA ASN A 197 9.35 4.95 -23.29
C ASN A 197 9.24 6.32 -22.61
N THR A 198 9.98 6.60 -21.52
CA THR A 198 9.87 7.89 -20.82
C THR A 198 11.24 8.47 -20.43
N SER A 199 11.48 9.74 -20.80
CA SER A 199 12.67 10.52 -20.41
C SER A 199 12.63 11.07 -18.97
N LYS A 200 11.76 10.52 -18.11
CA LYS A 200 11.52 11.02 -16.76
C LYS A 200 11.85 9.96 -15.72
N ILE A 201 12.37 10.42 -14.57
CA ILE A 201 12.59 9.58 -13.40
C ILE A 201 11.27 8.89 -13.04
N PRO A 202 11.25 7.56 -12.94
CA PRO A 202 10.05 6.80 -12.57
C PRO A 202 9.45 7.22 -11.22
N SER A 203 8.16 6.92 -11.04
CA SER A 203 7.40 7.26 -9.82
C SER A 203 8.08 6.79 -8.53
N PHE A 204 7.77 7.43 -7.40
CA PHE A 204 8.27 6.97 -6.09
C PHE A 204 7.78 5.57 -5.74
N TYR A 205 6.63 5.17 -6.28
CA TYR A 205 6.13 3.81 -6.13
C TYR A 205 7.04 2.76 -6.80
N LEU A 206 7.66 3.08 -7.96
CA LEU A 206 8.66 2.18 -8.56
C LEU A 206 9.84 2.02 -7.62
N TRP A 207 10.41 3.12 -7.13
CA TRP A 207 11.58 3.07 -6.24
C TRP A 207 11.30 2.33 -4.95
N LEU A 208 10.10 2.47 -4.40
CA LEU A 208 9.65 1.70 -3.26
C LEU A 208 9.61 0.20 -3.57
N THR A 209 8.99 -0.16 -4.70
CA THR A 209 8.91 -1.56 -5.16
C THR A 209 10.31 -2.16 -5.35
N LEU A 210 11.21 -1.46 -6.04
CA LEU A 210 12.58 -1.89 -6.26
C LEU A 210 13.33 -2.04 -4.93
N SER A 211 13.18 -1.10 -3.98
CA SER A 211 13.85 -1.16 -2.69
C SER A 211 13.44 -2.38 -1.85
N GLU A 212 12.19 -2.82 -1.96
CA GLU A 212 11.68 -4.00 -1.26
C GLU A 212 12.09 -5.32 -1.95
N LEU A 213 12.35 -5.29 -3.26
CA LEU A 213 12.80 -6.43 -4.05
C LEU A 213 14.32 -6.63 -4.04
N ALA A 214 15.08 -5.57 -3.77
CA ALA A 214 16.53 -5.53 -3.87
C ALA A 214 17.27 -6.64 -3.11
N ASP A 215 16.74 -7.14 -1.99
CA ASP A 215 17.41 -8.21 -1.23
C ASP A 215 17.32 -9.59 -1.93
N LYS A 216 16.44 -9.74 -2.91
CA LYS A 216 16.13 -11.04 -3.57
C LYS A 216 16.25 -10.98 -5.09
N SER A 217 16.23 -9.80 -5.68
CA SER A 217 16.27 -9.57 -7.13
C SER A 217 17.52 -8.79 -7.51
N GLU A 218 18.46 -9.46 -8.17
CA GLU A 218 19.65 -8.82 -8.74
C GLU A 218 19.26 -7.72 -9.74
N LEU A 219 18.25 -8.00 -10.58
CA LEU A 219 17.67 -7.03 -11.51
C LEU A 219 17.22 -5.75 -10.79
N ALA A 220 16.55 -5.86 -9.64
CA ALA A 220 16.16 -4.68 -8.86
C ALA A 220 17.38 -3.86 -8.40
N ASN A 221 18.44 -4.53 -7.92
CA ASN A 221 19.69 -3.85 -7.53
C ASN A 221 20.39 -3.17 -8.70
N GLU A 222 20.44 -3.80 -9.88
CA GLU A 222 21.07 -3.24 -11.08
C GLU A 222 20.40 -1.92 -11.50
N ILE A 223 19.07 -1.86 -11.44
CA ILE A 223 18.32 -0.63 -11.77
C ILE A 223 18.60 0.45 -10.73
N ILE A 224 18.55 0.12 -9.44
CA ILE A 224 18.86 1.08 -8.39
C ILE A 224 20.29 1.61 -8.57
N LEU A 225 21.25 0.73 -8.90
CA LEU A 225 22.64 1.10 -9.17
C LEU A 225 22.75 2.07 -10.35
N LYS A 226 22.06 1.77 -11.47
CA LYS A 226 22.02 2.60 -12.69
C LYS A 226 21.58 4.04 -12.39
N PHE A 227 20.60 4.23 -11.51
CA PHE A 227 20.06 5.55 -11.16
C PHE A 227 20.58 6.11 -9.83
N SER A 228 21.56 5.45 -9.19
CA SER A 228 21.99 5.75 -7.83
C SER A 228 22.48 7.19 -7.64
N GLN A 229 23.18 7.76 -8.62
CA GLN A 229 23.67 9.13 -8.53
C GLN A 229 22.54 10.17 -8.57
N ASP A 230 21.52 9.95 -9.40
CA ASP A 230 20.38 10.87 -9.49
C ASP A 230 19.47 10.75 -8.27
N LEU A 231 19.25 9.52 -7.79
CA LEU A 231 18.59 9.24 -6.53
C LEU A 231 19.31 9.92 -5.36
N TYR A 232 20.65 9.86 -5.31
CA TYR A 232 21.42 10.51 -4.26
C TYR A 232 21.27 12.04 -4.28
N LYS A 233 21.34 12.67 -5.46
CA LYS A 233 21.07 14.11 -5.61
C LYS A 233 19.66 14.49 -5.15
N LEU A 234 18.67 13.66 -5.48
CA LEU A 234 17.28 13.84 -5.04
C LEU A 234 17.13 13.71 -3.51
N PHE A 235 17.86 12.77 -2.89
CA PHE A 235 17.89 12.60 -1.45
C PHE A 235 18.46 13.84 -0.73
N GLN A 236 19.53 14.43 -1.26
CA GLN A 236 20.17 15.62 -0.68
C GLN A 236 19.35 16.91 -0.86
N LYS A 237 18.63 17.05 -1.97
CA LYS A 237 17.85 18.27 -2.29
C LYS A 237 16.74 18.53 -1.26
N GLY A 238 16.57 19.77 -0.79
CA GLY A 238 15.47 20.16 0.10
C GLY A 238 14.10 20.21 -0.58
N TRP A 239 13.09 19.50 -0.07
CA TRP A 239 11.75 19.42 -0.68
C TRP A 239 10.70 20.04 0.23
N ILE A 240 9.83 20.88 -0.33
CA ILE A 240 8.75 21.53 0.43
C ILE A 240 7.86 20.48 1.07
N VAL A 241 7.43 20.69 2.31
CA VAL A 241 6.42 19.86 2.98
C VAL A 241 5.20 20.73 3.22
N ASN A 242 4.08 20.38 2.58
CA ASN A 242 2.81 21.06 2.78
C ASN A 242 1.73 20.05 3.18
N PRO A 243 1.16 20.16 4.41
CA PRO A 243 0.18 19.19 4.91
C PRO A 243 -1.12 19.17 4.11
N ASN A 244 -1.40 20.23 3.33
CA ASN A 244 -2.67 20.42 2.64
C ASN A 244 -2.70 19.84 1.21
N ASN A 245 -1.58 19.35 0.68
CA ASN A 245 -1.49 18.83 -0.68
C ASN A 245 -0.68 17.52 -0.73
N ALA A 246 -0.19 17.15 -1.92
CA ALA A 246 0.61 15.93 -2.12
C ALA A 246 2.06 16.05 -1.58
N ASP A 247 2.54 17.24 -1.24
CA ASP A 247 3.88 17.45 -0.68
C ASP A 247 4.00 16.95 0.75
N ARG A 248 2.88 16.67 1.43
CA ARG A 248 2.87 15.97 2.74
C ARG A 248 3.56 14.60 2.69
N TYR A 249 3.68 14.00 1.50
CA TYR A 249 4.36 12.70 1.31
C TYR A 249 5.86 12.83 1.00
N ASN A 250 6.38 14.05 0.85
CA ASN A 250 7.81 14.27 0.54
C ASN A 250 8.78 13.66 1.56
N PRO A 251 8.50 13.66 2.89
CA PRO A 251 9.32 12.91 3.84
C PRO A 251 9.39 11.41 3.52
N ILE A 252 8.25 10.76 3.27
CA ILE A 252 8.18 9.34 2.93
C ILE A 252 8.90 9.04 1.62
N ARG A 253 8.76 9.91 0.62
CA ARG A 253 9.49 9.78 -0.66
C ARG A 253 11.00 9.85 -0.48
N LYS A 254 11.51 10.64 0.48
CA LYS A 254 12.93 10.63 0.84
C LYS A 254 13.35 9.33 1.51
N TYR A 255 12.54 8.78 2.42
CA TYR A 255 12.80 7.46 2.99
C TYR A 255 12.81 6.36 1.93
N ILE A 256 11.94 6.43 0.92
CA ILE A 256 11.95 5.50 -0.22
C ILE A 256 13.28 5.56 -0.97
N ILE A 257 13.77 6.76 -1.27
CA ILE A 257 15.07 6.94 -1.93
C ILE A 257 16.20 6.42 -1.02
N LYS A 258 16.20 6.78 0.27
CA LYS A 258 17.15 6.31 1.28
C LYS A 258 17.22 4.78 1.27
N ASN A 259 16.07 4.12 1.39
CA ASN A 259 15.96 2.67 1.44
C ASN A 259 16.51 2.03 0.18
N ALA A 260 16.14 2.54 -1.01
CA ALA A 260 16.68 2.04 -2.28
C ALA A 260 18.21 2.16 -2.33
N LEU A 261 18.77 3.35 -2.07
CA LEU A 261 20.21 3.57 -2.10
C LEU A 261 20.95 2.70 -1.08
N SER A 262 20.38 2.53 0.12
CA SER A 262 21.00 1.76 1.21
C SER A 262 21.24 0.28 0.89
N LYS A 263 20.62 -0.24 -0.18
CA LYS A 263 20.85 -1.59 -0.70
C LYS A 263 22.20 -1.73 -1.42
N LEU A 264 22.76 -0.62 -1.89
CA LEU A 264 24.03 -0.62 -2.61
C LEU A 264 25.21 -0.48 -1.64
N PRO A 265 26.30 -1.26 -1.80
CA PRO A 265 27.47 -1.18 -0.91
C PRO A 265 28.03 0.25 -0.74
N LYS A 266 28.14 1.01 -1.82
CA LYS A 266 28.62 2.41 -1.81
C LYS A 266 27.79 3.35 -0.93
N PHE A 267 26.51 3.05 -0.74
CA PHE A 267 25.55 3.91 -0.05
C PHE A 267 24.98 3.25 1.21
N ASN A 268 25.57 2.15 1.67
CA ASN A 268 25.09 1.38 2.82
C ASN A 268 25.05 2.22 4.11
N TYR A 269 25.91 3.25 4.23
CA TYR A 269 25.88 4.22 5.33
C TYR A 269 24.57 5.01 5.43
N LEU A 270 23.75 5.04 4.37
CA LEU A 270 22.44 5.66 4.38
C LEU A 270 21.41 4.88 5.19
N LYS A 271 21.67 3.63 5.62
CA LYS A 271 20.74 2.88 6.48
C LYS A 271 20.36 3.65 7.75
N ASP A 272 21.34 4.34 8.32
CA ASP A 272 21.21 5.11 9.55
C ASP A 272 20.91 6.59 9.30
N ALA A 273 20.78 7.01 8.04
CA ALA A 273 20.39 8.38 7.72
C ALA A 273 18.93 8.65 8.11
N GLU A 274 18.64 9.88 8.49
CA GLU A 274 17.29 10.33 8.87
C GLU A 274 16.74 11.32 7.84
N VAL A 275 15.41 11.50 7.85
CA VAL A 275 14.78 12.59 7.11
C VAL A 275 14.27 13.61 8.11
N ILE A 276 14.85 14.80 8.09
CA ILE A 276 14.48 15.88 8.99
C ILE A 276 13.62 16.91 8.26
N ILE A 277 12.67 17.52 8.98
CA ILE A 277 11.93 18.70 8.51
C ILE A 277 12.57 19.91 9.17
N SER A 278 13.10 20.82 8.35
CA SER A 278 13.74 22.05 8.80
C SER A 278 12.71 23.16 9.01
N ASN A 279 13.12 24.23 9.70
CA ASN A 279 12.31 25.40 9.99
C ASN A 279 11.87 26.16 8.72
N ASP A 280 12.55 25.94 7.59
CA ASP A 280 12.18 26.49 6.27
C ASP A 280 10.98 25.77 5.61
N GLY A 281 10.38 24.80 6.31
CA GLY A 281 9.26 24.00 5.81
C GLY A 281 9.65 22.95 4.78
N ARG A 282 10.95 22.64 4.64
CA ARG A 282 11.45 21.61 3.72
C ARG A 282 11.98 20.40 4.48
N CYS A 283 11.87 19.23 3.86
CA CYS A 283 12.54 18.02 4.33
C CYS A 283 13.89 17.81 3.62
N TYR A 284 14.86 17.27 4.36
CA TYR A 284 16.23 16.97 3.94
C TYR A 284 16.66 15.60 4.44
N GLY A 285 17.56 14.94 3.70
CA GLY A 285 18.30 13.80 4.24
C GLY A 285 19.41 14.27 5.17
N ARG A 286 19.47 13.74 6.39
CA ARG A 286 20.51 14.01 7.39
C ARG A 286 21.34 12.76 7.63
N PHE A 287 22.65 12.95 7.65
CA PHE A 287 23.60 11.90 8.01
C PHE A 287 23.88 11.97 9.51
N ASN A 288 23.90 10.83 10.18
CA ASN A 288 24.44 10.75 11.53
C ASN A 288 25.97 10.80 11.40
N THR A 289 26.55 11.95 11.74
CA THR A 289 28.01 12.17 11.85
C THR A 289 28.46 11.91 13.27
#